data_AF-A0A4Y7PFG1-F1
#
_entry.id   AF-A0A4Y7PFG1-F1
#
_cell.length_a   1.000
_cell.length_b   1.000
_cell.length_c   1.000
_cell.angle_alpha   90.00
_cell.angle_beta   90.00
_cell.angle_gamma   90.00
#
_symmetry.space_group_name_H-M   'P 1'
#
loop_
_entity.id
_entity.type
_entity.pdbx_description
1 polymer ?
#
loop_
_entity_poly.entity_id
_entity_poly.type
_entity_poly.pdbx_seq_one_letter_code
_entity_poly.pdbx_strand_id
1 'polypeptide(L)'
;MARTQGEAGSFPSFTTRQSLYPSQNLNPLLQSASKSGPSGYGRTPLRNSARRASQWTGTQSMVPPPSSLVHPVKDPRALRDKLVQQGMRNAVAVWLQETGYPGTSIKQILNSITAKDFRNMVEHFTRLLDPVFEPGEGKKFEDELIPALRKHQYPYADTIKEEWLKAPASMHSWPSLLVALHWLAELSKAKLNYLDASDDPTLQEIEQVPEVFEDPNHERALAYHFLTESYAVFLTPSDDFPEQERVMEERYVKKGDKITSELEALRAEFEQLAQTQTKMNADPIIQLKQDNGSLKSDKKKFEEILVHHHEKKKKLSSNIEVGREHIANLSLELQRQRDEQEQLSAEVRKQNLSPEEVSQMNSDHTNLNRTLDELKRRLKESGEHTRKLEVLWANRSEAVEREIDCYNTLLAKLALIPTLPPPLPQIDLRLDSNFASRKLVCRMSDRSVVNLKGETKQALDAVAESTRKRRRDEQAANGASPTSHDPSIFAEMDTNVVGVVGYVETPKGLRTPTPV
;
A
#
# COMPACT_ATOMS: atom_id res chain seq x y z
N MET A 1 35.24 49.15 -14.45
CA MET A 1 35.03 49.22 -12.99
C MET A 1 34.29 47.95 -12.58
N ALA A 2 34.98 46.84 -12.30
CA ALA A 2 35.38 46.40 -10.94
C ALA A 2 34.20 46.54 -9.94
N ARG A 3 33.56 45.49 -9.42
CA ARG A 3 34.12 44.37 -8.63
C ARG A 3 33.24 43.11 -8.65
N THR A 4 33.90 42.02 -8.31
CA THR A 4 33.56 40.59 -8.27
C THR A 4 33.12 40.09 -6.88
N GLN A 5 32.68 38.81 -6.86
CA GLN A 5 32.50 37.81 -5.77
C GLN A 5 31.05 37.67 -5.26
N GLY A 6 30.36 36.51 -5.25
CA GLY A 6 30.75 35.10 -5.02
C GLY A 6 30.67 34.79 -3.51
N GLU A 7 30.12 33.72 -2.94
CA GLU A 7 29.45 32.47 -3.35
C GLU A 7 28.89 31.79 -2.06
N ALA A 8 27.93 30.86 -2.22
CA ALA A 8 27.62 29.68 -1.36
C ALA A 8 27.14 29.80 0.12
N GLY A 9 25.89 29.34 0.35
CA GLY A 9 25.55 28.10 1.08
C GLY A 9 25.53 28.06 2.63
N SER A 10 24.35 27.82 3.22
CA SER A 10 24.05 26.70 4.16
C SER A 10 22.70 26.89 4.88
N PHE A 11 21.88 25.84 4.90
CA PHE A 11 20.73 25.67 5.82
C PHE A 11 21.17 25.59 7.29
N PRO A 12 20.26 25.81 8.24
CA PRO A 12 19.88 24.67 9.07
C PRO A 12 18.39 24.54 9.45
N SER A 13 18.14 23.34 9.93
CA SER A 13 16.98 22.60 10.42
C SER A 13 16.00 23.23 11.42
N PHE A 14 14.79 22.66 11.36
CA PHE A 14 13.68 22.56 12.32
C PHE A 14 13.97 22.54 13.83
N THR A 15 12.87 22.79 14.58
CA THR A 15 12.61 22.70 16.04
C THR A 15 12.79 24.05 16.78
N THR A 16 11.94 24.58 17.66
CA THR A 16 10.81 24.10 18.47
C THR A 16 9.88 25.29 18.78
N ARG A 17 8.56 25.08 18.75
CA ARG A 17 7.53 26.04 19.20
C ARG A 17 7.67 26.33 20.69
N GLN A 18 7.71 27.61 21.09
CA GLN A 18 7.46 28.05 22.47
C GLN A 18 6.16 28.85 22.51
N SER A 19 5.13 28.29 23.15
CA SER A 19 3.89 28.99 23.50
C SER A 19 3.88 29.28 25.00
N LEU A 20 3.78 30.56 25.36
CA LEU A 20 3.58 31.04 26.72
C LEU A 20 2.08 31.30 26.95
N TYR A 21 1.36 30.32 27.50
CA TYR A 21 0.10 30.54 28.22
C TYR A 21 -0.07 29.44 29.28
N PRO A 22 -0.39 29.77 30.55
CA PRO A 22 -0.66 28.78 31.59
C PRO A 22 -2.12 28.33 31.52
N SER A 23 -2.37 27.04 31.25
CA SER A 23 -3.69 26.44 31.32
C SER A 23 -3.99 25.95 32.75
N GLN A 24 -4.87 26.67 33.45
CA GLN A 24 -5.57 26.14 34.62
C GLN A 24 -6.76 25.30 34.14
N ASN A 25 -6.72 23.99 34.38
CA ASN A 25 -7.91 23.13 34.35
C ASN A 25 -7.89 22.25 35.60
N LEU A 26 -8.66 22.67 36.62
CA LEU A 26 -8.98 21.90 37.81
C LEU A 26 -10.34 21.22 37.57
N ASN A 27 -10.33 19.90 37.40
CA ASN A 27 -11.53 19.08 37.31
C ASN A 27 -11.68 18.28 38.63
N PRO A 28 -12.59 18.65 39.55
CA PRO A 28 -12.55 18.17 40.93
C PRO A 28 -13.52 17.01 41.19
N LEU A 29 -13.36 15.87 40.50
CA LEU A 29 -14.27 14.73 40.70
C LEU A 29 -13.64 13.33 40.70
N LEU A 30 -12.32 13.21 40.84
CA LEU A 30 -11.67 11.90 40.98
C LEU A 30 -10.55 11.95 42.03
N GLN A 31 -10.92 11.74 43.30
CA GLN A 31 -9.99 11.23 44.30
C GLN A 31 -10.61 10.02 44.99
N SER A 32 -9.94 8.90 44.78
CA SER A 32 -10.14 7.59 45.37
C SER A 32 -9.75 7.60 46.85
N ALA A 33 -10.68 7.15 47.70
CA ALA A 33 -10.38 6.80 49.08
C ALA A 33 -9.67 5.44 49.14
N SER A 34 -8.63 5.36 49.95
CA SER A 34 -7.88 4.14 50.23
C SER A 34 -8.24 3.59 51.62
N LYS A 35 -8.09 2.25 51.73
CA LYS A 35 -7.79 1.43 52.92
C LYS A 35 -8.89 0.90 53.87
N SER A 36 -9.06 -0.43 53.76
CA SER A 36 -8.85 -1.51 54.76
C SER A 36 -9.67 -1.62 56.06
N GLY A 37 -10.32 -2.78 56.21
CA GLY A 37 -10.37 -3.54 57.48
C GLY A 37 -11.76 -3.85 58.06
N PRO A 38 -12.13 -5.12 58.28
CA PRO A 38 -13.40 -5.51 58.90
C PRO A 38 -13.23 -5.87 60.39
N SER A 39 -14.31 -5.70 61.16
CA SER A 39 -14.60 -6.23 62.53
C SER A 39 -14.80 -5.13 63.59
N GLY A 40 -15.93 -5.16 64.28
CA GLY A 40 -16.14 -4.36 65.49
C GLY A 40 -17.60 -3.97 65.75
N TYR A 41 -18.32 -4.86 66.41
CA TYR A 41 -19.71 -4.74 66.85
C TYR A 41 -20.07 -3.47 67.65
N GLY A 42 -21.26 -2.93 67.36
CA GLY A 42 -22.33 -2.70 68.34
C GLY A 42 -22.13 -1.64 69.43
N ARG A 43 -22.88 -0.53 69.30
CA ARG A 43 -23.73 0.05 70.36
C ARG A 43 -24.43 1.33 69.88
N THR A 44 -25.75 1.28 69.75
CA THR A 44 -26.63 2.45 69.94
C THR A 44 -27.17 2.38 71.38
N PRO A 45 -27.58 3.50 72.00
CA PRO A 45 -28.99 3.87 71.88
C PRO A 45 -29.37 5.37 71.94
N LEU A 46 -30.45 5.70 71.22
CA LEU A 46 -31.63 6.53 71.58
C LEU A 46 -31.44 8.04 71.90
N ARG A 47 -32.35 8.98 71.62
CA ARG A 47 -33.61 9.22 70.85
C ARG A 47 -33.91 10.72 71.11
N ASN A 48 -34.50 11.56 70.26
CA ASN A 48 -35.87 11.54 69.73
C ASN A 48 -35.99 12.67 68.66
N SER A 49 -36.38 12.39 67.41
CA SER A 49 -37.74 12.60 66.83
C SER A 49 -38.12 14.09 66.68
N ALA A 50 -38.61 14.65 65.56
CA ALA A 50 -38.98 14.27 64.19
C ALA A 50 -39.20 15.64 63.48
N ARG A 51 -39.20 15.85 62.16
CA ARG A 51 -39.82 15.11 61.07
C ARG A 51 -39.09 15.46 59.76
N ARG A 52 -38.76 14.42 59.00
CA ARG A 52 -38.49 14.48 57.56
C ARG A 52 -39.81 14.20 56.84
N ALA A 53 -40.09 14.92 55.77
CA ALA A 53 -40.94 14.41 54.69
C ALA A 53 -40.19 14.66 53.38
N SER A 54 -39.84 13.57 52.71
CA SER A 54 -39.32 13.53 51.35
C SER A 54 -40.41 12.94 50.47
N GLN A 55 -40.77 13.62 49.38
CA GLN A 55 -41.38 12.95 48.22
C GLN A 55 -40.80 13.53 46.93
N TRP A 56 -40.29 12.62 46.13
CA TRP A 56 -40.05 12.78 44.70
C TRP A 56 -41.36 12.51 43.94
N THR A 57 -41.37 12.93 42.68
CA THR A 57 -42.39 12.74 41.61
C THR A 57 -43.46 13.81 41.50
N GLY A 58 -43.53 14.45 40.32
CA GLY A 58 -44.58 15.38 39.94
C GLY A 58 -44.17 16.28 38.78
N THR A 59 -44.16 15.74 37.57
CA THR A 59 -44.07 16.47 36.31
C THR A 59 -45.23 17.48 36.25
N GLN A 60 -44.96 18.77 36.46
CA GLN A 60 -45.91 19.85 36.16
C GLN A 60 -45.18 21.06 35.58
N SER A 61 -45.66 21.43 34.39
CA SER A 61 -45.66 22.73 33.72
C SER A 61 -44.70 23.81 34.22
N MET A 62 -43.83 24.26 33.30
CA MET A 62 -43.05 25.49 33.45
C MET A 62 -43.98 26.70 33.56
N VAL A 63 -44.17 27.19 34.77
CA VAL A 63 -44.48 28.60 35.03
C VAL A 63 -43.21 29.19 35.66
N PRO A 64 -42.59 30.21 35.06
CA PRO A 64 -41.42 30.85 35.67
C PRO A 64 -41.84 31.51 36.99
N PRO A 65 -40.99 31.50 38.03
CA PRO A 65 -41.29 32.22 39.27
C PRO A 65 -41.37 33.73 38.99
N PRO A 66 -42.25 34.48 39.66
CA PRO A 66 -42.33 35.92 39.48
C PRO A 66 -41.02 36.59 39.89
N SER A 67 -40.46 37.39 38.97
CA SER A 67 -39.30 38.27 39.18
C SER A 67 -39.63 39.36 40.20
N SER A 68 -39.62 39.05 41.50
CA SER A 68 -39.80 40.04 42.57
C SER A 68 -39.18 39.59 43.89
N LEU A 69 -37.92 39.15 43.85
CA LEU A 69 -37.06 39.12 45.04
C LEU A 69 -35.71 39.75 44.67
N VAL A 70 -35.73 41.08 44.49
CA VAL A 70 -34.51 41.88 44.44
C VAL A 70 -33.93 41.87 45.86
N HIS A 71 -32.98 40.97 46.11
CA HIS A 71 -32.08 41.17 47.24
C HIS A 71 -31.40 42.54 47.05
N PRO A 72 -31.30 43.39 48.11
CA PRO A 72 -30.67 44.69 47.99
C PRO A 72 -29.25 44.49 47.44
N VAL A 73 -29.04 44.93 46.20
CA VAL A 73 -27.76 44.81 45.51
C VAL A 73 -26.79 45.65 46.33
N LYS A 74 -25.83 44.99 46.96
CA LYS A 74 -24.79 45.67 47.71
C LYS A 74 -23.83 46.31 46.72
N ASP A 75 -23.54 47.60 46.91
CA ASP A 75 -22.57 48.30 46.06
C ASP A 75 -21.20 47.59 46.12
N PRO A 76 -20.67 47.08 44.99
CA PRO A 76 -19.40 46.38 44.94
C PRO A 76 -18.21 47.35 45.08
N ARG A 77 -18.43 48.66 44.92
CA ARG A 77 -17.38 49.67 45.08
C ARG A 77 -16.94 49.70 46.55
N ALA A 78 -15.63 49.75 46.80
CA ALA A 78 -15.07 49.82 48.14
C ALA A 78 -15.27 51.22 48.76
N LEU A 79 -16.51 51.57 49.10
CA LEU A 79 -16.93 52.92 49.51
C LEU A 79 -16.12 53.48 50.69
N ARG A 80 -15.57 52.63 51.56
CA ARG A 80 -14.79 53.04 52.74
C ARG A 80 -13.29 53.19 52.49
N ASP A 81 -12.79 52.77 51.34
CA ASP A 81 -11.38 52.91 51.00
C ASP A 81 -11.07 54.38 50.64
N LYS A 82 -10.13 54.98 51.37
CA LYS A 82 -9.70 56.37 51.18
C LYS A 82 -9.08 56.60 49.80
N LEU A 83 -8.37 55.61 49.26
CA LEU A 83 -7.72 55.74 47.95
C LEU A 83 -8.76 55.78 46.82
N VAL A 84 -9.77 54.90 46.90
CA VAL A 84 -10.89 54.87 45.96
C VAL A 84 -11.70 56.17 46.03
N GLN A 85 -11.99 56.66 47.25
CA GLN A 85 -12.64 57.97 47.42
C GLN A 85 -11.82 59.12 46.82
N GLN A 86 -10.50 59.13 46.99
CA GLN A 86 -9.66 60.17 46.41
C GLN A 86 -9.65 60.11 44.88
N GLY A 87 -9.62 58.89 44.30
CA GLY A 87 -9.76 58.69 42.86
C GLY A 87 -11.07 59.27 42.31
N MET A 88 -12.20 58.97 42.96
CA MET A 88 -13.51 59.49 42.57
C MET A 88 -13.58 61.02 42.68
N ARG A 89 -13.02 61.62 43.74
CA ARG A 89 -12.95 63.10 43.86
C ARG A 89 -12.15 63.71 42.72
N ASN A 90 -11.01 63.11 42.35
CA ASN A 90 -10.19 63.61 41.26
C ASN A 90 -10.91 63.52 39.92
N ALA A 91 -11.57 62.39 39.62
CA ALA A 91 -12.34 62.21 38.39
C ALA A 91 -13.47 63.24 38.27
N VAL A 92 -14.26 63.43 39.33
CA VAL A 92 -15.31 64.46 39.38
C VAL A 92 -14.73 65.86 39.20
N ALA A 93 -13.60 66.17 39.83
CA ALA A 93 -12.96 67.48 39.72
C ALA A 93 -12.50 67.79 38.29
N VAL A 94 -11.88 66.81 37.63
CA VAL A 94 -11.42 66.93 36.24
C VAL A 94 -12.62 67.15 35.32
N TRP A 95 -13.67 66.35 35.47
CA TRP A 95 -14.85 66.46 34.61
C TRP A 95 -15.62 67.77 34.78
N LEU A 96 -15.77 68.26 36.02
CA LEU A 96 -16.36 69.58 36.28
C LEU A 96 -15.54 70.70 35.63
N GLN A 97 -14.21 70.58 35.62
CA GLN A 97 -13.34 71.56 34.99
C GLN A 97 -13.45 71.52 33.46
N GLU A 98 -13.52 70.34 32.85
CA GLU A 98 -13.68 70.15 31.40
C GLU A 98 -15.04 70.68 30.90
N THR A 99 -16.09 70.54 31.70
CA THR A 99 -17.47 70.95 31.35
C THR A 99 -17.79 72.40 31.75
N GLY A 100 -16.80 73.19 32.17
CA GLY A 100 -16.95 74.62 32.42
C GLY A 100 -17.70 74.98 33.73
N TYR A 101 -17.68 74.12 34.74
CA TYR A 101 -18.33 74.40 36.03
C TYR A 101 -17.78 75.67 36.69
N PRO A 102 -18.65 76.60 37.17
CA PRO A 102 -18.21 77.85 37.77
C PRO A 102 -17.57 77.61 39.16
N GLY A 103 -16.24 77.70 39.25
CA GLY A 103 -15.52 77.70 40.52
C GLY A 103 -14.00 77.51 40.40
N THR A 104 -13.21 78.34 41.09
CA THR A 104 -11.74 78.36 40.97
C THR A 104 -11.02 77.33 41.86
N SER A 105 -11.74 76.48 42.61
CA SER A 105 -11.14 75.54 43.59
C SER A 105 -11.93 74.25 43.80
N ILE A 106 -12.37 73.61 42.71
CA ILE A 106 -13.22 72.39 42.72
C ILE A 106 -12.66 71.27 43.62
N LYS A 107 -11.35 71.01 43.55
CA LYS A 107 -10.69 69.97 44.36
C LYS A 107 -10.79 70.24 45.88
N GLN A 108 -10.72 71.50 46.29
CA GLN A 108 -10.87 71.87 47.71
C GLN A 108 -12.33 71.75 48.15
N ILE A 109 -13.28 72.17 47.30
CA ILE A 109 -14.72 72.04 47.57
C ILE A 109 -15.11 70.56 47.76
N LEU A 110 -14.59 69.65 46.92
CA LEU A 110 -14.85 68.22 47.06
C LEU A 110 -14.22 67.60 48.32
N ASN A 111 -13.24 68.24 48.95
CA ASN A 111 -12.67 67.80 50.23
C ASN A 111 -13.53 68.22 51.43
N SER A 112 -14.18 69.38 51.34
CA SER A 112 -15.04 69.95 52.39
C SER A 112 -16.36 70.45 51.78
N ILE A 113 -17.18 69.52 51.29
CA ILE A 113 -18.36 69.85 50.50
C ILE A 113 -19.49 70.44 51.36
N THR A 114 -20.16 71.49 50.90
CA THR A 114 -21.39 71.98 51.54
C THR A 114 -22.63 71.41 50.86
N ALA A 115 -23.80 71.49 51.52
CA ALA A 115 -25.08 71.12 50.90
C ALA A 115 -25.34 71.90 49.60
N LYS A 116 -24.97 73.19 49.58
CA LYS A 116 -25.09 74.05 48.40
C LYS A 116 -24.17 73.59 47.27
N ASP A 117 -22.90 73.30 47.59
CA ASP A 117 -21.94 72.84 46.59
C ASP A 117 -22.35 71.50 45.97
N PHE A 118 -22.78 70.55 46.81
CA PHE A 118 -23.27 69.26 46.34
C PHE A 118 -24.46 69.41 45.40
N ARG A 119 -25.45 70.23 45.77
CA ARG A 119 -26.60 70.56 44.92
C ARG A 119 -26.16 71.13 43.58
N ASN A 120 -25.29 72.14 43.58
CA ASN A 120 -24.84 72.80 42.36
C ASN A 120 -24.09 71.85 41.41
N MET A 121 -23.24 70.97 41.95
CA MET A 121 -22.51 69.97 41.15
C MET A 121 -23.46 68.93 40.53
N VAL A 122 -24.44 68.46 41.30
CA VAL A 122 -25.47 67.53 40.80
C VAL A 122 -26.32 68.19 39.72
N GLU A 123 -26.74 69.44 39.93
CA GLU A 123 -27.53 70.21 38.96
C GLU A 123 -26.74 70.44 37.66
N HIS A 124 -25.44 70.74 37.76
CA HIS A 124 -24.55 70.85 36.60
C HIS A 124 -24.51 69.56 35.78
N PHE A 125 -24.24 68.41 36.42
CA PHE A 125 -24.24 67.12 35.69
C PHE A 125 -25.62 66.75 35.16
N THR A 126 -26.69 67.09 35.87
CA THR A 126 -28.06 66.85 35.40
C THR A 126 -28.35 67.65 34.15
N ARG A 127 -27.90 68.92 34.05
CA ARG A 127 -28.02 69.72 32.82
C ARG A 127 -27.22 69.17 31.65
N LEU A 128 -26.07 68.53 31.90
CA LEU A 128 -25.33 67.83 30.83
C LEU A 128 -26.11 66.60 30.33
N LEU A 129 -26.80 65.90 31.23
CA LEU A 129 -27.64 64.75 30.89
C LEU A 129 -28.96 65.15 30.23
N ASP A 130 -29.54 66.27 30.64
CA ASP A 130 -30.80 66.79 30.13
C ASP A 130 -30.72 68.33 30.05
N PRO A 131 -30.43 68.90 28.86
CA PRO A 131 -30.33 70.35 28.68
C PRO A 131 -31.63 71.12 28.95
N VAL A 132 -32.79 70.43 28.88
CA VAL A 132 -34.12 71.03 29.09
C VAL A 132 -34.53 70.90 30.56
N PHE A 133 -33.68 70.32 31.42
CA PHE A 133 -33.98 70.16 32.83
C PHE A 133 -34.07 71.51 33.55
N GLU A 134 -35.28 71.83 34.00
CA GLU A 134 -35.55 72.93 34.91
C GLU A 134 -35.87 72.38 36.30
N PRO A 135 -35.16 72.82 37.35
CA PRO A 135 -35.54 72.51 38.73
C PRO A 135 -36.97 72.96 39.00
N GLY A 136 -37.81 72.10 39.59
CA GLY A 136 -39.21 72.43 39.80
C GLY A 136 -39.39 73.63 40.73
N GLU A 137 -40.09 74.66 40.29
CA GLU A 137 -40.39 75.83 41.11
C GLU A 137 -41.08 75.40 42.43
N GLY A 138 -40.48 75.75 43.57
CA GLY A 138 -41.01 75.46 44.90
C GLY A 138 -40.79 74.03 45.41
N LYS A 139 -40.14 73.14 44.65
CA LYS A 139 -39.78 71.79 45.11
C LYS A 139 -38.44 71.77 45.83
N LYS A 140 -38.33 70.93 46.85
CA LYS A 140 -37.07 70.72 47.57
C LYS A 140 -36.16 69.83 46.75
N PHE A 141 -34.87 70.16 46.73
CA PHE A 141 -33.85 69.39 46.00
C PHE A 141 -33.84 67.92 46.46
N GLU A 142 -34.06 67.69 47.74
CA GLU A 142 -34.05 66.36 48.34
C GLU A 142 -35.19 65.47 47.83
N ASP A 143 -36.33 66.07 47.51
CA ASP A 143 -37.51 65.38 46.98
C ASP A 143 -37.34 65.03 45.49
N GLU A 144 -36.46 65.74 44.76
CA GLU A 144 -36.25 65.56 43.33
C GLU A 144 -35.06 64.64 43.00
N LEU A 145 -34.00 64.66 43.81
CA LEU A 145 -32.76 63.94 43.50
C LEU A 145 -32.95 62.43 43.42
N ILE A 146 -33.60 61.82 44.42
CA ILE A 146 -33.76 60.36 44.46
C ILE A 146 -34.63 59.87 43.29
N PRO A 147 -35.78 60.49 42.98
CA PRO A 147 -36.53 60.19 41.76
C PRO A 147 -35.73 60.39 40.46
N ALA A 148 -34.92 61.45 40.36
CA ALA A 148 -34.07 61.69 39.19
C ALA A 148 -33.04 60.57 39.00
N LEU A 149 -32.36 60.16 40.09
CA LEU A 149 -31.43 59.03 40.07
C LEU A 149 -32.11 57.72 39.65
N ARG A 150 -33.35 57.47 40.10
CA ARG A 150 -34.13 56.30 39.64
C ARG A 150 -34.45 56.37 38.14
N LYS A 151 -34.82 57.54 37.62
CA LYS A 151 -35.10 57.73 36.18
C LYS A 151 -33.86 57.49 35.33
N HIS A 152 -32.69 57.94 35.78
CA HIS A 152 -31.41 57.63 35.14
C HIS A 152 -30.91 56.20 35.42
N GLN A 153 -31.73 55.36 36.08
CA GLN A 153 -31.44 53.96 36.38
C GLN A 153 -30.19 53.77 37.26
N TYR A 154 -29.95 54.69 38.20
CA TYR A 154 -28.88 54.53 39.17
C TYR A 154 -29.16 53.30 40.06
N PRO A 155 -28.30 52.26 40.06
CA PRO A 155 -28.59 50.98 40.70
C PRO A 155 -28.77 51.04 42.23
N TYR A 156 -28.23 52.08 42.87
CA TYR A 156 -28.21 52.22 44.34
C TYR A 156 -29.03 53.42 44.83
N ALA A 157 -29.97 53.92 44.04
CA ALA A 157 -30.80 55.07 44.40
C ALA A 157 -31.54 54.88 45.74
N ASP A 158 -32.06 53.67 45.99
CA ASP A 158 -32.82 53.35 47.20
C ASP A 158 -31.96 53.28 48.48
N THR A 159 -30.64 53.25 48.34
CA THR A 159 -29.72 53.26 49.49
C THR A 159 -29.49 54.67 50.03
N ILE A 160 -29.82 55.70 49.26
CA ILE A 160 -29.63 57.11 49.61
C ILE A 160 -30.84 57.58 50.42
N LYS A 161 -30.60 58.16 51.59
CA LYS A 161 -31.64 58.74 52.45
C LYS A 161 -31.75 60.24 52.24
N GLU A 162 -32.96 60.78 52.29
CA GLU A 162 -33.23 62.23 52.18
C GLU A 162 -32.43 63.04 53.21
N GLU A 163 -32.31 62.54 54.43
CA GLU A 163 -31.55 63.18 55.53
C GLU A 163 -30.08 63.44 55.19
N TRP A 164 -29.48 62.60 54.34
CA TRP A 164 -28.09 62.71 53.94
C TRP A 164 -27.84 63.93 53.04
N LEU A 165 -28.87 64.40 52.33
CA LEU A 165 -28.77 65.51 51.40
C LEU A 165 -28.74 66.88 52.11
N LYS A 166 -29.31 66.95 53.32
CA LYS A 166 -29.24 68.13 54.20
C LYS A 166 -27.83 68.32 54.79
N ALA A 167 -27.09 67.24 54.99
CA ALA A 167 -25.73 67.23 55.51
C ALA A 167 -24.81 66.24 54.75
N PRO A 168 -24.43 66.56 53.49
CA PRO A 168 -23.73 65.60 52.63
C PRO A 168 -22.29 65.32 53.07
N ALA A 169 -21.67 66.19 53.86
CA ALA A 169 -20.30 66.02 54.37
C ALA A 169 -20.15 65.07 55.56
N SER A 170 -21.24 64.45 56.05
CA SER A 170 -21.15 63.56 57.20
C SER A 170 -20.31 62.31 56.87
N MET A 171 -19.58 61.79 57.86
CA MET A 171 -18.72 60.61 57.70
C MET A 171 -19.46 59.36 57.17
N HIS A 172 -20.77 59.28 57.42
CA HIS A 172 -21.60 58.14 57.03
C HIS A 172 -22.36 58.33 55.72
N SER A 173 -22.67 59.58 55.33
CA SER A 173 -23.38 59.90 54.08
C SER A 173 -22.43 60.16 52.91
N TRP A 174 -21.31 60.83 53.17
CA TRP A 174 -20.42 61.31 52.12
C TRP A 174 -19.90 60.22 51.18
N PRO A 175 -19.47 59.02 51.64
CA PRO A 175 -19.03 57.98 50.74
C PRO A 175 -20.08 57.58 49.70
N SER A 176 -21.34 57.41 50.11
CA SER A 176 -22.44 57.04 49.20
C SER A 176 -22.81 58.18 48.26
N LEU A 177 -22.81 59.42 48.74
CA LEU A 177 -23.13 60.60 47.93
C LEU A 177 -22.03 60.96 46.93
N LEU A 178 -20.77 60.85 47.31
CA LEU A 178 -19.62 61.01 46.41
C LEU A 178 -19.68 60.01 45.26
N VAL A 179 -20.11 58.79 45.56
CA VAL A 179 -20.20 57.70 44.60
C VAL A 179 -21.37 57.89 43.62
N ALA A 180 -22.49 58.43 44.10
CA ALA A 180 -23.59 58.87 43.23
C ALA A 180 -23.15 60.05 42.34
N LEU A 181 -22.43 61.03 42.90
CA LEU A 181 -21.91 62.17 42.16
C LEU A 181 -20.90 61.75 41.09
N HIS A 182 -19.98 60.84 41.43
CA HIS A 182 -19.03 60.25 40.49
C HIS A 182 -19.75 59.47 39.39
N TRP A 183 -20.80 58.72 39.72
CA TRP A 183 -21.58 58.02 38.70
C TRP A 183 -22.30 59.00 37.75
N LEU A 184 -22.85 60.11 38.25
CA LEU A 184 -23.42 61.16 37.39
C LEU A 184 -22.36 61.83 36.50
N ALA A 185 -21.15 62.04 37.02
CA ALA A 185 -20.03 62.54 36.24
C ALA A 185 -19.67 61.57 35.10
N GLU A 186 -19.49 60.27 35.40
CA GLU A 186 -19.19 59.25 34.40
C GLU A 186 -20.34 59.06 33.40
N LEU A 187 -21.60 59.14 33.84
CA LEU A 187 -22.76 59.03 32.95
C LEU A 187 -22.84 60.22 31.98
N SER A 188 -22.64 61.44 32.48
CA SER A 188 -22.64 62.63 31.62
C SER A 188 -21.46 62.63 30.65
N LYS A 189 -20.28 62.17 31.10
CA LYS A 189 -19.13 61.94 30.24
C LYS A 189 -19.38 60.89 29.17
N ALA A 190 -19.97 59.75 29.53
CA ALA A 190 -20.31 58.70 28.58
C ALA A 190 -21.31 59.20 27.53
N LYS A 191 -22.34 59.95 27.95
CA LYS A 191 -23.31 60.58 27.04
C LYS A 191 -22.62 61.53 26.05
N LEU A 192 -21.80 62.47 26.53
CA LEU A 192 -21.14 63.44 25.64
C LEU A 192 -20.14 62.76 24.70
N ASN A 193 -19.36 61.80 25.19
CA ASN A 193 -18.45 61.04 24.32
C ASN A 193 -19.21 60.27 23.25
N TYR A 194 -20.38 59.70 23.59
CA TYR A 194 -21.23 59.01 22.63
C TYR A 194 -21.85 59.97 21.61
N LEU A 195 -22.23 61.20 21.99
CA LEU A 195 -22.84 62.16 21.06
C LEU A 195 -21.82 62.92 20.21
N ASP A 196 -20.67 63.33 20.78
CA ASP A 196 -19.75 64.27 20.13
C ASP A 196 -18.49 63.60 19.56
N ALA A 197 -18.10 62.44 20.09
CA ALA A 197 -16.80 61.82 19.80
C ALA A 197 -16.90 60.39 19.26
N SER A 198 -18.11 59.86 19.08
CA SER A 198 -18.34 58.50 18.63
C SER A 198 -18.88 58.50 17.20
N ASP A 199 -18.30 57.67 16.34
CA ASP A 199 -18.86 57.34 15.02
C ASP A 199 -19.82 56.15 15.16
N ASP A 200 -20.68 56.15 16.19
CA ASP A 200 -21.59 55.02 16.41
C ASP A 200 -22.73 55.06 15.38
N PRO A 201 -22.96 53.99 14.61
CA PRO A 201 -24.01 53.96 13.58
C PRO A 201 -25.42 54.25 14.09
N THR A 202 -25.65 54.11 15.40
CA THR A 202 -26.94 54.42 16.02
C THR A 202 -27.22 55.92 16.15
N LEU A 203 -26.20 56.78 16.03
CA LEU A 203 -26.36 58.24 15.95
C LEU A 203 -26.99 58.69 14.63
N GLN A 204 -26.90 57.86 13.58
CA GLN A 204 -27.56 58.07 12.29
C GLN A 204 -27.21 59.41 11.62
N GLU A 205 -25.96 59.83 11.75
CA GLU A 205 -25.45 61.06 11.14
C GLU A 205 -25.21 60.89 9.64
N ILE A 206 -25.80 61.78 8.83
CA ILE A 206 -25.70 61.70 7.35
C ILE A 206 -24.29 61.97 6.85
N GLU A 207 -23.54 62.83 7.54
CA GLU A 207 -22.17 63.18 7.16
C GLU A 207 -21.22 61.96 7.22
N GLN A 208 -21.53 61.01 8.10
CA GLN A 208 -20.78 59.77 8.25
C GLN A 208 -21.14 58.73 7.17
N VAL A 209 -22.25 58.90 6.44
CA VAL A 209 -22.68 57.97 5.40
C VAL A 209 -21.82 58.12 4.15
N PRO A 210 -21.03 57.09 3.79
CA PRO A 210 -20.20 57.14 2.58
C PRO A 210 -21.06 57.26 1.32
N GLU A 211 -20.47 57.68 0.20
CA GLU A 211 -21.19 57.70 -1.09
C GLU A 211 -21.66 56.31 -1.53
N VAL A 212 -20.96 55.27 -1.08
CA VAL A 212 -21.25 53.87 -1.38
C VAL A 212 -21.38 53.15 -0.05
N PHE A 213 -22.59 52.69 0.23
CA PHE A 213 -22.91 52.06 1.51
C PHE A 213 -23.62 50.73 1.29
N GLU A 214 -23.20 49.73 2.08
CA GLU A 214 -23.80 48.40 2.15
C GLU A 214 -24.37 48.09 3.55
N ASP A 215 -23.97 48.86 4.57
CA ASP A 215 -24.46 48.67 5.93
C ASP A 215 -25.95 49.09 6.05
N PRO A 216 -26.83 48.21 6.57
CA PRO A 216 -28.21 48.56 6.91
C PRO A 216 -28.34 49.81 7.80
N ASN A 217 -27.34 50.15 8.62
CA ASN A 217 -27.38 51.34 9.46
C ASN A 217 -27.22 52.64 8.65
N HIS A 218 -26.44 52.63 7.57
CA HIS A 218 -26.36 53.78 6.66
C HIS A 218 -27.66 53.98 5.89
N GLU A 219 -28.32 52.89 5.48
CA GLU A 219 -29.66 52.95 4.87
C GLU A 219 -30.69 53.53 5.85
N ARG A 220 -30.63 53.11 7.12
CA ARG A 220 -31.48 53.68 8.17
C ARG A 220 -31.20 55.15 8.42
N ALA A 221 -29.93 55.58 8.46
CA ALA A 221 -29.57 56.97 8.65
C ALA A 221 -30.12 57.87 7.52
N LEU A 222 -29.99 57.44 6.26
CA LEU A 222 -30.55 58.14 5.11
C LEU A 222 -32.08 58.20 5.16
N ALA A 223 -32.73 57.08 5.48
CA ALA A 223 -34.19 57.04 5.62
C ALA A 223 -34.68 57.92 6.78
N TYR A 224 -33.98 57.90 7.92
CA TYR A 224 -34.31 58.71 9.08
C TYR A 224 -34.17 60.20 8.79
N HIS A 225 -33.10 60.59 8.09
CA HIS A 225 -32.93 61.97 7.63
C HIS A 225 -34.06 62.40 6.69
N PHE A 226 -34.35 61.59 5.67
CA PHE A 226 -35.45 61.86 4.74
C PHE A 226 -36.78 62.03 5.49
N LEU A 227 -37.09 61.13 6.43
CA LEU A 227 -38.31 61.21 7.23
C LEU A 227 -38.32 62.45 8.13
N THR A 228 -37.19 62.82 8.74
CA THR A 228 -37.09 63.98 9.63
C THR A 228 -37.32 65.28 8.87
N GLU A 229 -36.63 65.46 7.73
CA GLU A 229 -36.75 66.64 6.89
C GLU A 229 -38.14 66.73 6.24
N SER A 230 -38.66 65.61 5.71
CA SER A 230 -40.00 65.56 5.13
C SER A 230 -41.08 65.83 6.19
N TYR A 231 -40.89 65.32 7.41
CA TYR A 231 -41.81 65.60 8.51
C TYR A 231 -41.79 67.06 8.94
N ALA A 232 -40.62 67.72 8.95
CA ALA A 232 -40.53 69.15 9.21
C ALA A 232 -41.29 69.98 8.15
N VAL A 233 -41.19 69.58 6.88
CA VAL A 233 -41.97 70.18 5.79
C VAL A 233 -43.46 69.89 5.95
N PHE A 234 -43.85 68.68 6.32
CA PHE A 234 -45.24 68.28 6.57
C PHE A 234 -45.90 69.04 7.73
N LEU A 235 -45.12 69.42 8.76
CA LEU A 235 -45.60 70.28 9.85
C LEU A 235 -45.84 71.72 9.40
N THR A 236 -45.23 72.13 8.29
CA THR A 236 -45.64 73.30 7.52
C THR A 236 -46.76 72.84 6.58
N PRO A 237 -47.82 73.61 6.30
CA PRO A 237 -48.97 73.12 5.50
C PRO A 237 -48.60 72.89 4.02
N SER A 238 -47.80 71.87 3.75
CA SER A 238 -47.24 71.44 2.47
C SER A 238 -47.18 69.92 2.46
N ASP A 239 -47.79 69.30 1.45
CA ASP A 239 -47.86 67.85 1.29
C ASP A 239 -46.85 67.30 0.25
N ASP A 240 -46.04 68.19 -0.35
CA ASP A 240 -45.03 67.83 -1.36
C ASP A 240 -43.59 67.97 -0.80
N PHE A 241 -42.71 67.02 -1.15
CA PHE A 241 -41.32 66.91 -0.64
C PHE A 241 -40.24 66.76 -1.75
N PRO A 242 -40.28 67.53 -2.85
CA PRO A 242 -39.43 67.28 -4.02
C PRO A 242 -37.92 67.45 -3.72
N GLU A 243 -37.54 68.32 -2.79
CA GLU A 243 -36.13 68.54 -2.46
C GLU A 243 -35.56 67.38 -1.63
N GLN A 244 -36.36 66.86 -0.68
CA GLN A 244 -35.98 65.72 0.15
C GLN A 244 -35.87 64.45 -0.69
N GLU A 245 -36.79 64.25 -1.63
CA GLU A 245 -36.74 63.16 -2.61
C GLU A 245 -35.50 63.26 -3.49
N ARG A 246 -35.19 64.44 -4.04
CA ARG A 246 -34.00 64.67 -4.87
C ARG A 246 -32.70 64.29 -4.15
N VAL A 247 -32.53 64.72 -2.90
CA VAL A 247 -31.32 64.41 -2.11
C VAL A 247 -31.17 62.89 -1.88
N MET A 248 -32.28 62.19 -1.63
CA MET A 248 -32.28 60.74 -1.46
C MET A 248 -31.98 60.03 -2.79
N GLU A 249 -32.65 60.43 -3.88
CA GLU A 249 -32.44 59.87 -5.21
C GLU A 249 -31.00 59.99 -5.67
N GLU A 250 -30.36 61.15 -5.52
CA GLU A 250 -28.95 61.36 -5.90
C GLU A 250 -28.00 60.39 -5.20
N ARG A 251 -28.25 60.06 -3.92
CA ARG A 251 -27.45 59.08 -3.18
C ARG A 251 -27.64 57.67 -3.73
N TYR A 252 -28.87 57.26 -4.05
CA TYR A 252 -29.15 55.94 -4.60
C TYR A 252 -28.70 55.78 -6.05
N VAL A 253 -28.79 56.84 -6.87
CA VAL A 253 -28.27 56.84 -8.24
C VAL A 253 -26.75 56.62 -8.23
N LYS A 254 -25.99 57.35 -7.40
CA LYS A 254 -24.54 57.13 -7.25
C LYS A 254 -24.20 55.70 -6.83
N LYS A 255 -24.96 55.13 -5.88
CA LYS A 255 -24.81 53.71 -5.48
C LYS A 255 -25.08 52.78 -6.66
N GLY A 256 -26.15 53.03 -7.41
CA GLY A 256 -26.52 52.29 -8.61
C GLY A 256 -25.42 52.31 -9.68
N ASP A 257 -24.91 53.49 -10.01
CA ASP A 257 -23.88 53.69 -11.05
C ASP A 257 -22.57 52.94 -10.74
N LYS A 258 -22.19 52.87 -9.47
CA LYS A 258 -21.01 52.10 -9.07
C LYS A 258 -21.27 50.59 -9.18
N ILE A 259 -22.41 50.11 -8.71
CA ILE A 259 -22.77 48.68 -8.79
C ILE A 259 -22.85 48.23 -10.25
N THR A 260 -23.41 49.06 -11.16
CA THR A 260 -23.46 48.74 -12.59
C THR A 260 -22.06 48.71 -13.19
N SER A 261 -21.18 49.65 -12.85
CA SER A 261 -19.78 49.65 -13.29
C SER A 261 -19.00 48.41 -12.82
N GLU A 262 -19.17 48.01 -11.56
CA GLU A 262 -18.55 46.80 -11.00
C GLU A 262 -19.07 45.52 -11.68
N LEU A 263 -20.37 45.45 -11.95
CA LEU A 263 -20.97 44.34 -12.69
C LEU A 263 -20.47 44.25 -14.13
N GLU A 264 -20.29 45.38 -14.81
CA GLU A 264 -19.74 45.42 -16.17
C GLU A 264 -18.28 44.96 -16.19
N ALA A 265 -17.46 45.41 -15.24
CA ALA A 265 -16.07 44.96 -15.08
C ALA A 265 -16.01 43.44 -14.84
N LEU A 266 -16.81 42.92 -13.91
CA LEU A 266 -16.84 41.49 -13.60
C LEU A 266 -17.35 40.65 -14.78
N ARG A 267 -18.32 41.15 -15.55
CA ARG A 267 -18.77 40.50 -16.79
C ARG A 267 -17.65 40.45 -17.83
N ALA A 268 -16.88 41.52 -17.97
CA ALA A 268 -15.74 41.54 -18.89
C ALA A 268 -14.65 40.55 -18.46
N GLU A 269 -14.34 40.46 -17.17
CA GLU A 269 -13.40 39.46 -16.64
C GLU A 269 -13.88 38.03 -16.86
N PHE A 270 -15.17 37.77 -16.63
CA PHE A 270 -15.77 36.46 -16.87
C PHE A 270 -15.68 36.06 -18.34
N GLU A 271 -15.97 36.98 -19.26
CA GLU A 271 -15.86 36.75 -20.70
C GLU A 271 -14.40 36.47 -21.12
N GLN A 272 -13.43 37.23 -20.58
CA GLN A 272 -12.01 36.97 -20.81
C GLN A 272 -11.60 35.59 -20.29
N LEU A 273 -12.01 35.22 -19.08
CA LEU A 273 -11.74 33.91 -18.50
C LEU A 273 -12.37 32.79 -19.34
N ALA A 274 -13.62 32.93 -19.77
CA ALA A 274 -14.28 31.96 -20.65
C ALA A 274 -13.54 31.79 -21.99
N GLN A 275 -13.06 32.88 -22.58
CA GLN A 275 -12.24 32.83 -23.80
C GLN A 275 -10.87 32.18 -23.58
N THR A 276 -10.21 32.44 -22.44
CA THR A 276 -8.95 31.73 -22.12
C THR A 276 -9.18 30.24 -21.87
N GLN A 277 -10.27 29.88 -21.19
CA GLN A 277 -10.62 28.50 -20.92
C GLN A 277 -10.93 27.72 -22.21
N THR A 278 -11.66 28.33 -23.16
CA THR A 278 -11.91 27.70 -24.47
C THR A 278 -10.62 27.50 -25.25
N LYS A 279 -9.74 28.51 -25.29
CA LYS A 279 -8.40 28.41 -25.92
C LYS A 279 -7.51 27.33 -25.28
N MET A 280 -7.50 27.22 -23.94
CA MET A 280 -6.71 26.21 -23.23
C MET A 280 -7.23 24.78 -23.43
N ASN A 281 -8.55 24.60 -23.55
CA ASN A 281 -9.15 23.26 -23.68
C ASN A 281 -9.12 22.72 -25.11
N ALA A 282 -9.07 23.57 -26.13
CA ALA A 282 -9.17 23.16 -27.52
C ALA A 282 -7.88 22.54 -28.08
N ASP A 283 -6.74 23.23 -28.03
CA ASP A 283 -5.58 22.80 -28.84
C ASP A 283 -4.51 22.00 -28.08
N PRO A 284 -4.00 22.44 -26.91
CA PRO A 284 -2.89 21.76 -26.25
C PRO A 284 -3.27 20.41 -25.65
N ILE A 285 -4.49 20.31 -25.09
CA ILE A 285 -4.95 19.08 -24.42
C ILE A 285 -5.25 17.98 -25.45
N ILE A 286 -5.80 18.33 -26.61
CA ILE A 286 -6.07 17.36 -27.68
C ILE A 286 -4.76 16.84 -28.26
N GLN A 287 -3.80 17.73 -28.55
CA GLN A 287 -2.46 17.33 -29.02
C GLN A 287 -1.75 16.45 -27.99
N LEU A 288 -1.73 16.84 -26.71
CA LEU A 288 -1.12 16.01 -25.65
C LEU A 288 -1.79 14.65 -25.49
N LYS A 289 -3.11 14.55 -25.68
CA LYS A 289 -3.82 13.25 -25.66
C LYS A 289 -3.41 12.38 -26.85
N GLN A 290 -3.29 12.96 -28.04
CA GLN A 290 -2.85 12.27 -29.25
C GLN A 290 -1.40 11.78 -29.10
N ASP A 291 -0.50 12.65 -28.63
CA ASP A 291 0.90 12.33 -28.37
C ASP A 291 1.05 11.26 -27.28
N ASN A 292 0.25 11.32 -26.21
CA ASN A 292 0.23 10.26 -25.20
C ASN A 292 -0.20 8.91 -25.79
N GLY A 293 -1.18 8.92 -26.70
CA GLY A 293 -1.64 7.73 -27.41
C GLY A 293 -0.58 7.13 -28.35
N SER A 294 0.14 7.97 -29.10
CA SER A 294 1.24 7.53 -29.96
C SER A 294 2.40 6.97 -29.14
N LEU A 295 2.82 7.68 -28.09
CA LEU A 295 3.89 7.24 -27.18
C LEU A 295 3.57 5.91 -26.47
N LYS A 296 2.31 5.70 -26.05
CA LYS A 296 1.89 4.41 -25.48
C LYS A 296 1.96 3.27 -26.49
N SER A 297 1.55 3.53 -27.73
CA SER A 297 1.64 2.55 -28.80
C SER A 297 3.08 2.19 -29.12
N ASP A 298 3.96 3.18 -29.18
CA ASP A 298 5.38 2.97 -29.44
C ASP A 298 6.09 2.27 -28.27
N LYS A 299 5.76 2.61 -27.03
CA LYS A 299 6.21 1.88 -25.84
C LYS A 299 5.88 0.38 -25.96
N LYS A 300 4.64 0.04 -26.33
CA LYS A 300 4.22 -1.35 -26.49
C LYS A 300 5.02 -2.07 -27.59
N LYS A 301 5.24 -1.42 -28.73
CA LYS A 301 6.09 -1.97 -29.81
C LYS A 301 7.51 -2.23 -29.33
N PHE A 302 8.10 -1.30 -28.58
CA PHE A 302 9.44 -1.47 -28.04
C PHE A 302 9.52 -2.59 -27.00
N GLU A 303 8.50 -2.75 -26.15
CA GLU A 303 8.40 -3.87 -25.22
C GLU A 303 8.34 -5.23 -25.96
N GLU A 304 7.54 -5.33 -27.01
CA GLU A 304 7.46 -6.54 -27.87
C GLU A 304 8.81 -6.85 -28.54
N ILE A 305 9.49 -5.82 -29.07
CA ILE A 305 10.83 -5.95 -29.66
C ILE A 305 11.85 -6.41 -28.61
N LEU A 306 11.82 -5.84 -27.40
CA LEU A 306 12.71 -6.24 -26.31
C LEU A 306 12.50 -7.69 -25.90
N VAL A 307 11.26 -8.15 -25.78
CA VAL A 307 10.94 -9.56 -25.50
C VAL A 307 11.50 -10.46 -26.59
N HIS A 308 11.24 -10.14 -27.86
CA HIS A 308 11.75 -10.91 -28.99
C HIS A 308 13.28 -11.02 -29.00
N HIS A 309 13.99 -9.91 -28.78
CA HIS A 309 15.45 -9.91 -28.71
C HIS A 309 15.98 -10.63 -27.47
N HIS A 310 15.27 -10.55 -26.34
CA HIS A 310 15.65 -11.27 -25.13
C HIS A 310 15.55 -12.79 -25.33
N GLU A 311 14.46 -13.27 -25.95
CA GLU A 311 14.32 -14.68 -26.34
C GLU A 311 15.39 -15.12 -27.32
N LYS A 312 15.68 -14.30 -28.34
CA LYS A 312 16.74 -14.59 -29.31
C LYS A 312 18.10 -14.66 -28.64
N LYS A 313 18.41 -13.74 -27.72
CA LYS A 313 19.64 -13.75 -26.92
C LYS A 313 19.72 -15.03 -26.08
N LYS A 314 18.64 -15.41 -25.39
CA LYS A 314 18.58 -16.63 -24.57
C LYS A 314 18.81 -17.91 -25.40
N LYS A 315 18.21 -17.99 -26.60
CA LYS A 315 18.43 -19.11 -27.54
C LYS A 315 19.88 -19.16 -28.00
N LEU A 316 20.45 -18.03 -28.40
CA LEU A 316 21.84 -17.95 -28.84
C LEU A 316 22.80 -18.32 -27.70
N SER A 317 22.58 -17.83 -26.48
CA SER A 317 23.41 -18.19 -25.33
C SER A 317 23.33 -19.68 -24.99
N SER A 318 22.14 -20.28 -25.06
CA SER A 318 21.98 -21.73 -24.88
C SER A 318 22.71 -22.52 -25.97
N ASN A 319 22.64 -22.08 -27.23
CA ASN A 319 23.36 -22.75 -28.32
C ASN A 319 24.87 -22.61 -28.20
N ILE A 320 25.36 -21.45 -27.73
CA ILE A 320 26.79 -21.25 -27.44
C ILE A 320 27.22 -22.20 -26.33
N GLU A 321 26.44 -22.37 -25.28
CA GLU A 321 26.77 -23.27 -24.18
C GLU A 321 26.82 -24.74 -24.63
N VAL A 322 25.79 -25.19 -25.35
CA VAL A 322 25.78 -26.54 -25.96
C VAL A 322 26.97 -26.73 -26.91
N GLY A 323 27.30 -25.70 -27.71
CA GLY A 323 28.47 -25.72 -28.58
C GLY A 323 29.79 -25.83 -27.80
N ARG A 324 29.93 -25.13 -26.68
CA ARG A 324 31.10 -25.20 -25.79
C ARG A 324 31.22 -26.58 -25.15
N GLU A 325 30.14 -27.14 -24.65
CA GLU A 325 30.10 -28.51 -24.10
C GLU A 325 30.50 -29.53 -25.17
N HIS A 326 30.00 -29.38 -26.40
CA HIS A 326 30.36 -30.27 -27.50
C HIS A 326 31.85 -30.17 -27.86
N ILE A 327 32.41 -28.96 -27.92
CA ILE A 327 33.85 -28.75 -28.14
C ILE A 327 34.66 -29.38 -27.01
N ALA A 328 34.25 -29.21 -25.74
CA ALA A 328 34.92 -29.80 -24.59
C ALA A 328 34.93 -31.33 -24.68
N ASN A 329 33.78 -31.95 -24.96
CA ASN A 329 33.66 -33.40 -25.13
C ASN A 329 34.51 -33.92 -26.29
N LEU A 330 34.50 -33.22 -27.43
CA LEU A 330 35.29 -33.60 -28.60
C LEU A 330 36.79 -33.45 -28.33
N SER A 331 37.20 -32.43 -27.57
CA SER A 331 38.60 -32.24 -27.16
C SER A 331 39.09 -33.36 -26.24
N LEU A 332 38.24 -33.81 -25.31
CA LEU A 332 38.53 -34.94 -24.43
C LEU A 332 38.65 -36.24 -25.22
N GLU A 333 37.71 -36.51 -26.13
CA GLU A 333 37.75 -37.69 -27.00
C GLU A 333 39.00 -37.69 -27.90
N LEU A 334 39.36 -36.54 -28.46
CA LEU A 334 40.57 -36.40 -29.28
C LEU A 334 41.84 -36.67 -28.44
N GLN A 335 41.87 -36.21 -27.19
CA GLN A 335 42.96 -36.50 -26.27
C GLN A 335 43.03 -38.00 -25.94
N ARG A 336 41.89 -38.63 -25.64
CA ARG A 336 41.80 -40.10 -25.44
C ARG A 336 42.32 -40.87 -26.65
N GLN A 337 41.93 -40.48 -27.86
CA GLN A 337 42.41 -41.13 -29.09
C GLN A 337 43.91 -40.92 -29.33
N ARG A 338 44.46 -39.75 -28.95
CA ARG A 338 45.92 -39.52 -28.99
C ARG A 338 46.66 -40.40 -27.99
N ASP A 339 46.14 -40.52 -26.77
CA ASP A 339 46.73 -41.37 -25.74
C ASP A 339 46.67 -42.84 -26.15
N GLU A 340 45.55 -43.30 -26.72
CA GLU A 340 45.40 -44.66 -27.29
C GLU A 340 46.36 -44.87 -28.47
N GLN A 341 46.50 -43.89 -29.37
CA GLN A 341 47.46 -43.95 -30.48
C GLN A 341 48.90 -44.04 -29.97
N GLU A 342 49.26 -43.25 -28.95
CA GLU A 342 50.59 -43.29 -28.35
C GLU A 342 50.86 -44.65 -27.71
N GLN A 343 49.90 -45.19 -26.94
CA GLN A 343 50.00 -46.53 -26.34
C GLN A 343 50.17 -47.62 -27.40
N LEU A 344 49.33 -47.63 -28.44
CA LEU A 344 49.43 -48.58 -29.54
C LEU A 344 50.76 -48.44 -30.29
N SER A 345 51.23 -47.20 -30.52
CA SER A 345 52.52 -46.97 -31.17
C SER A 345 53.69 -47.47 -30.32
N ALA A 346 53.62 -47.33 -28.99
CA ALA A 346 54.61 -47.86 -28.07
C ALA A 346 54.61 -49.39 -28.07
N GLU A 347 53.43 -50.02 -28.13
CA GLU A 347 53.30 -51.48 -28.21
C GLU A 347 53.82 -52.02 -29.55
N VAL A 348 53.50 -51.36 -30.67
CA VAL A 348 54.06 -51.70 -32.00
C VAL A 348 55.58 -51.53 -32.02
N ARG A 349 56.13 -50.48 -31.40
CA ARG A 349 57.58 -50.32 -31.24
C ARG A 349 58.22 -51.46 -30.46
N LYS A 350 57.57 -51.99 -29.42
CA LYS A 350 58.07 -53.18 -28.70
C LYS A 350 58.05 -54.44 -29.56
N GLN A 351 57.06 -54.56 -30.45
CA GLN A 351 56.89 -55.74 -31.29
C GLN A 351 57.95 -55.87 -32.40
N ASN A 352 58.79 -54.85 -32.65
CA ASN A 352 59.91 -54.87 -33.61
C ASN A 352 59.59 -55.55 -34.96
N LEU A 353 58.36 -55.34 -35.47
CA LEU A 353 57.94 -55.85 -36.76
C LEU A 353 58.38 -54.90 -37.87
N SER A 354 59.06 -55.42 -38.90
CA SER A 354 59.38 -54.63 -40.09
C SER A 354 58.09 -54.30 -40.87
N PRO A 355 57.95 -53.10 -41.47
CA PRO A 355 56.82 -52.79 -42.36
C PRO A 355 56.63 -53.81 -43.49
N GLU A 356 57.72 -54.46 -43.90
CA GLU A 356 57.74 -55.52 -44.90
C GLU A 356 57.12 -56.83 -44.36
N GLU A 357 57.40 -57.20 -43.11
CA GLU A 357 56.80 -58.36 -42.44
C GLU A 357 55.30 -58.16 -42.18
N VAL A 358 54.86 -56.94 -41.84
CA VAL A 358 53.42 -56.62 -41.68
C VAL A 358 52.69 -56.69 -43.03
N SER A 359 53.33 -56.22 -44.11
CA SER A 359 52.79 -56.34 -45.47
C SER A 359 52.66 -57.81 -45.91
N GLN A 360 53.67 -58.63 -45.57
CA GLN A 360 53.64 -60.06 -45.84
C GLN A 360 52.58 -60.78 -45.01
N MET A 361 52.45 -60.45 -43.73
CA MET A 361 51.39 -60.97 -42.85
C MET A 361 49.98 -60.59 -43.34
N ASN A 362 49.78 -59.36 -43.82
CA ASN A 362 48.51 -58.94 -44.42
C ASN A 362 48.24 -59.65 -45.76
N SER A 363 49.28 -59.89 -46.55
CA SER A 363 49.18 -60.67 -47.79
C SER A 363 48.83 -62.14 -47.50
N ASP A 364 49.44 -62.72 -46.48
CA ASP A 364 49.15 -64.07 -46.02
C ASP A 364 47.75 -64.17 -45.40
N HIS A 365 47.32 -63.17 -44.63
CA HIS A 365 45.97 -63.11 -44.07
C HIS A 365 44.90 -62.93 -45.15
N THR A 366 45.14 -62.09 -46.15
CA THR A 366 44.23 -61.94 -47.30
C THR A 366 44.20 -63.19 -48.16
N ASN A 367 45.35 -63.84 -48.39
CA ASN A 367 45.41 -65.15 -49.05
C ASN A 367 44.66 -66.22 -48.25
N LEU A 368 44.85 -66.27 -46.93
CA LEU A 368 44.18 -67.23 -46.06
C LEU A 368 42.67 -67.00 -46.06
N ASN A 369 42.20 -65.75 -45.95
CA ASN A 369 40.79 -65.43 -46.08
C ASN A 369 40.23 -65.80 -47.45
N ARG A 370 40.99 -65.56 -48.53
CA ARG A 370 40.60 -65.98 -49.88
C ARG A 370 40.49 -67.51 -49.98
N THR A 371 41.42 -68.27 -49.40
CA THR A 371 41.33 -69.74 -49.35
C THR A 371 40.17 -70.22 -48.49
N LEU A 372 39.86 -69.51 -47.39
CA LEU A 372 38.76 -69.82 -46.50
C LEU A 372 37.42 -69.58 -47.19
N ASP A 373 37.28 -68.47 -47.92
CA ASP A 373 36.09 -68.18 -48.72
C ASP A 373 35.93 -69.16 -49.90
N GLU A 374 37.03 -69.57 -50.54
CA GLU A 374 37.04 -70.63 -51.55
C GLU A 374 36.57 -71.97 -50.96
N LEU A 375 37.08 -72.36 -49.79
CA LEU A 375 36.66 -73.59 -49.09
C LEU A 375 35.19 -73.52 -48.66
N LYS A 376 34.72 -72.36 -48.18
CA LYS A 376 33.30 -72.13 -47.87
C LYS A 376 32.43 -72.24 -49.13
N ARG A 377 32.89 -71.73 -50.27
CA ARG A 377 32.20 -71.86 -51.55
C ARG A 377 32.13 -73.32 -52.00
N ARG A 378 33.25 -74.04 -52.00
CA ARG A 378 33.30 -75.48 -52.32
C ARG A 378 32.41 -76.32 -51.40
N LEU A 379 32.36 -75.97 -50.11
CA LEU A 379 31.46 -76.62 -49.15
C LEU A 379 29.99 -76.38 -49.52
N LYS A 380 29.62 -75.15 -49.89
CA LYS A 380 28.26 -74.83 -50.35
C LYS A 380 27.93 -75.56 -51.65
N GLU A 381 28.82 -75.55 -52.64
CA GLU A 381 28.63 -76.24 -53.93
C GLU A 381 28.47 -77.75 -53.75
N SER A 382 29.31 -78.37 -52.90
CA SER A 382 29.17 -79.78 -52.53
C SER A 382 27.86 -80.04 -51.81
N GLY A 383 27.45 -79.16 -50.88
CA GLY A 383 26.18 -79.25 -50.18
C GLY A 383 24.97 -79.14 -51.10
N GLU A 384 25.00 -78.22 -52.07
CA GLU A 384 23.97 -78.08 -53.10
C GLU A 384 23.92 -79.30 -54.02
N HIS A 385 25.07 -79.89 -54.36
CA HIS A 385 25.12 -81.12 -55.13
C HIS A 385 24.49 -82.30 -54.37
N THR A 386 24.80 -82.45 -53.08
CA THR A 386 24.14 -83.44 -52.22
C THR A 386 22.64 -83.18 -52.14
N ARG A 387 22.20 -81.95 -51.95
CA ARG A 387 20.77 -81.58 -51.93
C ARG A 387 20.05 -81.92 -53.23
N LYS A 388 20.69 -81.67 -54.38
CA LYS A 388 20.15 -82.05 -55.70
C LYS A 388 20.00 -83.57 -55.82
N LEU A 389 21.00 -84.32 -55.38
CA LEU A 389 20.94 -85.78 -55.34
C LEU A 389 19.87 -86.29 -54.37
N GLU A 390 19.70 -85.66 -53.20
CA GLU A 390 18.63 -85.97 -52.25
C GLU A 390 17.25 -85.75 -52.86
N VAL A 391 17.02 -84.63 -53.57
CA VAL A 391 15.75 -84.35 -54.24
C VAL A 391 15.49 -85.34 -55.38
N LEU A 392 16.50 -85.67 -56.19
CA LEU A 392 16.37 -86.69 -57.23
C LEU A 392 16.06 -88.07 -56.65
N TRP A 393 16.74 -88.44 -55.55
CA TRP A 393 16.50 -89.68 -54.85
C TRP A 393 15.09 -89.72 -54.23
N ALA A 394 14.66 -88.64 -53.59
CA ALA A 394 13.32 -88.49 -53.04
C ALA A 394 12.23 -88.64 -54.13
N ASN A 395 12.36 -87.91 -55.24
CA ASN A 395 11.42 -88.02 -56.36
C ASN A 395 11.38 -89.44 -56.96
N ARG A 396 12.54 -90.11 -57.06
CA ARG A 396 12.62 -91.49 -57.56
C ARG A 396 12.01 -92.48 -56.57
N SER A 397 12.24 -92.30 -55.26
CA SER A 397 11.63 -93.11 -54.22
C SER A 397 10.11 -92.97 -54.23
N GLU A 398 9.58 -91.74 -54.31
CA GLU A 398 8.14 -91.48 -54.37
C GLU A 398 7.52 -92.04 -55.65
N ALA A 399 8.21 -91.99 -56.79
CA ALA A 399 7.74 -92.65 -58.01
C ALA A 399 7.62 -94.17 -57.86
N VAL A 400 8.57 -94.80 -57.17
CA VAL A 400 8.51 -96.25 -56.90
C VAL A 400 7.42 -96.57 -55.87
N GLU A 401 7.25 -95.75 -54.82
CA GLU A 401 6.13 -95.90 -53.87
C GLU A 401 4.79 -95.80 -54.58
N ARG A 402 4.61 -94.83 -55.49
CA ARG A 402 3.38 -94.68 -56.28
C ARG A 402 3.09 -95.89 -57.17
N GLU A 403 4.11 -96.48 -57.80
CA GLU A 403 3.94 -97.70 -58.60
C GLU A 403 3.61 -98.91 -57.72
N ILE A 404 4.23 -99.01 -56.54
CA ILE A 404 3.92 -100.05 -55.54
C ILE A 404 2.49 -99.89 -55.02
N ASP A 405 2.04 -98.67 -54.74
CA ASP A 405 0.66 -98.37 -54.32
C ASP A 405 -0.34 -98.68 -55.43
N CYS A 406 -0.04 -98.33 -56.69
CA CYS A 406 -0.82 -98.73 -57.86
C CYS A 406 -0.91 -100.25 -58.00
N TYR A 407 0.21 -100.97 -57.81
CA TYR A 407 0.25 -102.42 -57.85
C TYR A 407 -0.55 -103.05 -56.70
N ASN A 408 -0.40 -102.53 -55.48
CA ASN A 408 -1.13 -102.98 -54.30
C ASN A 408 -2.64 -102.71 -54.41
N THR A 409 -3.04 -101.56 -54.97
CA THR A 409 -4.45 -101.27 -55.25
C THR A 409 -5.02 -102.11 -56.39
N LEU A 410 -4.21 -102.45 -57.41
CA LEU A 410 -4.60 -103.39 -58.45
C LEU A 410 -4.81 -104.81 -57.88
N LEU A 411 -3.89 -105.27 -57.04
CA LEU A 411 -4.01 -106.55 -56.32
C LEU A 411 -5.25 -106.60 -55.42
N ALA A 412 -5.55 -105.49 -54.73
CA ALA A 412 -6.75 -105.36 -53.91
C ALA A 412 -8.05 -105.40 -54.76
N LYS A 413 -8.06 -104.75 -55.93
CA LYS A 413 -9.20 -104.77 -56.86
C LYS A 413 -9.47 -106.14 -57.48
N LEU A 414 -8.42 -106.94 -57.72
CA LEU A 414 -8.55 -108.29 -58.30
C LEU A 414 -8.79 -109.38 -57.25
N ALA A 415 -8.95 -109.02 -55.96
CA ALA A 415 -9.14 -109.95 -54.83
C ALA A 415 -8.08 -111.06 -54.72
N LEU A 416 -6.87 -110.81 -55.26
CA LEU A 416 -5.74 -111.75 -55.29
C LEU A 416 -4.87 -111.67 -54.02
N ILE A 417 -5.36 -111.04 -52.94
CA ILE A 417 -4.69 -110.99 -51.64
C ILE A 417 -5.34 -112.04 -50.72
N PRO A 418 -4.78 -113.26 -50.60
CA PRO A 418 -5.34 -114.32 -49.77
C PRO A 418 -5.18 -114.00 -48.28
N THR A 419 -6.24 -114.15 -47.50
CA THR A 419 -6.20 -114.10 -46.03
C THR A 419 -5.67 -115.43 -45.49
N LEU A 420 -4.48 -115.42 -44.88
CA LEU A 420 -3.84 -116.60 -44.32
C LEU A 420 -4.64 -117.14 -43.10
N PRO A 421 -5.03 -118.42 -43.06
CA PRO A 421 -5.69 -119.04 -41.90
C PRO A 421 -4.71 -119.36 -40.76
N PRO A 422 -5.18 -119.50 -39.50
CA PRO A 422 -4.35 -119.72 -38.30
C PRO A 422 -3.54 -121.04 -38.38
N PRO A 423 -2.32 -121.16 -37.82
CA PRO A 423 -1.75 -120.43 -36.66
C PRO A 423 -0.59 -119.46 -37.01
N LEU A 424 -0.46 -119.03 -38.27
CA LEU A 424 0.62 -118.13 -38.69
C LEU A 424 0.24 -116.66 -38.42
N PRO A 425 1.18 -115.80 -37.96
CA PRO A 425 0.92 -114.39 -37.70
C PRO A 425 0.45 -113.68 -38.99
N GLN A 426 -0.55 -112.80 -38.87
CA GLN A 426 -1.06 -111.98 -39.97
C GLN A 426 0.04 -111.04 -40.45
N ILE A 427 0.80 -111.48 -41.45
CA ILE A 427 1.82 -110.69 -42.14
C ILE A 427 1.15 -110.11 -43.38
N ASP A 428 1.25 -108.78 -43.54
CA ASP A 428 0.76 -108.09 -44.73
C ASP A 428 1.63 -108.49 -45.94
N LEU A 429 1.02 -109.10 -46.95
CA LEU A 429 1.70 -109.58 -48.17
C LEU A 429 1.83 -108.48 -49.24
N ARG A 430 1.45 -107.24 -48.91
CA ARG A 430 1.64 -106.08 -49.78
C ARG A 430 3.12 -105.81 -49.99
N LEU A 431 3.49 -105.37 -51.19
CA LEU A 431 4.83 -104.86 -51.44
C LEU A 431 4.99 -103.55 -50.68
N ASP A 432 6.06 -103.46 -49.89
CA ASP A 432 6.45 -102.25 -49.18
C ASP A 432 7.92 -101.94 -49.52
N SER A 433 8.21 -100.69 -49.83
CA SER A 433 9.54 -100.23 -50.20
C SER A 433 10.29 -99.63 -49.02
N ASN A 434 11.30 -100.35 -48.56
CA ASN A 434 12.10 -99.95 -47.41
C ASN A 434 13.34 -99.14 -47.84
N PHE A 435 13.14 -97.89 -48.29
CA PHE A 435 14.22 -97.00 -48.76
C PHE A 435 15.20 -96.56 -47.67
N ALA A 436 14.83 -96.70 -46.40
CA ALA A 436 15.62 -96.30 -45.23
C ALA A 436 16.39 -97.47 -44.58
N SER A 437 16.44 -98.65 -45.19
CA SER A 437 17.20 -99.78 -44.64
C SER A 437 18.71 -99.50 -44.67
N ARG A 438 19.30 -99.28 -43.49
CA ARG A 438 20.75 -99.06 -43.22
C ARG A 438 21.70 -100.04 -43.95
N LYS A 439 21.23 -101.21 -44.38
CA LYS A 439 22.04 -102.22 -45.10
C LYS A 439 22.43 -101.84 -46.54
N LEU A 440 21.77 -100.86 -47.18
CA LEU A 440 22.16 -100.37 -48.52
C LEU A 440 23.18 -99.22 -48.45
N VAL A 441 23.11 -98.38 -47.41
CA VAL A 441 24.05 -97.27 -47.19
C VAL A 441 25.47 -97.78 -46.91
N CYS A 442 25.62 -98.93 -46.24
CA CYS A 442 26.94 -99.53 -45.95
C CYS A 442 27.64 -100.17 -47.17
N ARG A 443 26.93 -100.57 -48.24
CA ARG A 443 27.58 -101.20 -49.41
C ARG A 443 28.31 -100.20 -50.31
N MET A 444 27.96 -98.91 -50.25
CA MET A 444 28.73 -97.85 -50.92
C MET A 444 29.97 -97.40 -50.14
N SER A 445 30.10 -97.83 -48.88
CA SER A 445 31.24 -97.50 -48.01
C SER A 445 32.39 -98.53 -48.11
N ASP A 446 32.20 -99.63 -48.85
CA ASP A 446 33.07 -100.82 -48.76
C ASP A 446 34.12 -100.94 -49.89
N ARG A 447 34.49 -99.82 -50.52
CA ARG A 447 35.73 -99.73 -51.31
C ARG A 447 36.53 -98.50 -50.89
N SER A 448 37.49 -98.76 -50.00
CA SER A 448 38.66 -97.93 -49.69
C SER A 448 38.40 -96.48 -49.33
N VAL A 449 37.87 -96.20 -48.14
CA VAL A 449 38.21 -94.95 -47.45
C VAL A 449 38.41 -95.25 -45.97
N VAL A 450 39.66 -95.10 -45.56
CA VAL A 450 40.17 -95.07 -44.19
C VAL A 450 39.22 -94.26 -43.29
N ASN A 451 39.06 -94.70 -42.04
CA ASN A 451 38.19 -94.07 -41.05
C ASN A 451 38.75 -92.69 -40.64
N LEU A 452 38.64 -91.71 -41.56
CA LEU A 452 39.19 -90.36 -41.47
C LEU A 452 38.74 -89.63 -40.22
N LYS A 453 37.57 -89.95 -39.67
CA LYS A 453 37.03 -89.25 -38.49
C LYS A 453 37.69 -89.70 -37.17
N GLY A 454 38.19 -90.93 -37.10
CA GLY A 454 38.92 -91.44 -35.95
C GLY A 454 40.37 -90.97 -35.95
N GLU A 455 41.04 -91.10 -37.09
CA GLU A 455 42.46 -90.77 -37.23
C GLU A 455 42.72 -89.25 -37.26
N THR A 456 41.87 -88.45 -37.92
CA THR A 456 42.04 -86.98 -37.88
C THR A 456 41.76 -86.42 -36.49
N LYS A 457 40.82 -87.00 -35.74
CA LYS A 457 40.55 -86.57 -34.37
C LYS A 457 41.71 -86.97 -33.44
N GLN A 458 42.25 -88.18 -33.55
CA GLN A 458 43.46 -88.55 -32.82
C GLN A 458 44.69 -87.71 -33.20
N ALA A 459 44.87 -87.38 -34.47
CA ALA A 459 45.97 -86.53 -34.92
C ALA A 459 45.80 -85.07 -34.46
N LEU A 460 44.59 -84.52 -34.50
CA LEU A 460 44.28 -83.18 -33.99
C LEU A 460 44.38 -83.11 -32.46
N ASP A 461 43.94 -84.14 -31.75
CA ASP A 461 44.10 -84.23 -30.29
C ASP A 461 45.58 -84.37 -29.92
N ALA A 462 46.38 -85.16 -30.67
CA ALA A 462 47.82 -85.25 -30.48
C ALA A 462 48.57 -83.94 -30.78
N VAL A 463 48.16 -83.20 -31.82
CA VAL A 463 48.73 -81.88 -32.15
C VAL A 463 48.29 -80.81 -31.14
N ALA A 464 47.05 -80.88 -30.64
CA ALA A 464 46.56 -80.01 -29.57
C ALA A 464 47.27 -80.30 -28.23
N GLU A 465 47.54 -81.57 -27.92
CA GLU A 465 48.32 -81.95 -26.75
C GLU A 465 49.79 -81.53 -26.89
N SER A 466 50.40 -81.66 -28.07
CA SER A 466 51.79 -81.22 -28.29
C SER A 466 51.94 -79.70 -28.19
N THR A 467 50.96 -78.92 -28.70
CA THR A 467 50.96 -77.46 -28.53
C THR A 467 50.64 -77.02 -27.10
N ARG A 468 49.76 -77.72 -26.38
CA ARG A 468 49.53 -77.45 -24.95
C ARG A 468 50.74 -77.80 -24.09
N LYS A 469 51.45 -78.88 -24.42
CA LYS A 469 52.70 -79.27 -23.76
C LYS A 469 53.79 -78.23 -24.01
N ARG A 470 53.97 -77.78 -25.26
CA ARG A 470 54.91 -76.71 -25.60
C ARG A 470 54.62 -75.39 -24.86
N ARG A 471 53.36 -74.98 -24.74
CA ARG A 471 53.00 -73.79 -23.93
C ARG A 471 53.26 -73.99 -22.44
N ARG A 472 53.04 -75.20 -21.91
CA ARG A 472 53.37 -75.52 -20.51
C ARG A 472 54.88 -75.50 -20.27
N ASP A 473 55.67 -76.03 -21.20
CA ASP A 473 57.13 -76.02 -21.12
C ASP A 473 57.69 -74.59 -21.29
N GLU A 474 57.10 -73.76 -22.15
CA GLU A 474 57.41 -72.32 -22.28
C GLU A 474 57.02 -71.52 -21.02
N GLN A 475 55.90 -71.86 -20.35
CA GLN A 475 55.52 -71.26 -19.07
C GLN A 475 56.35 -71.76 -17.88
N ALA A 476 56.81 -73.02 -17.90
CA ALA A 476 57.71 -73.57 -16.89
C ALA A 476 59.15 -73.05 -17.06
N ALA A 477 59.61 -72.79 -18.29
CA ALA A 477 60.89 -72.15 -18.58
C ALA A 477 60.92 -70.66 -18.18
N ASN A 478 59.79 -69.97 -18.27
CA ASN A 478 59.64 -68.59 -17.77
C ASN A 478 59.32 -68.49 -16.26
N GLY A 479 59.16 -69.63 -15.58
CA GLY A 479 58.84 -69.71 -14.15
C GLY A 479 60.04 -70.00 -13.22
N ALA A 480 61.26 -70.05 -13.75
CA ALA A 480 62.45 -70.43 -12.98
C ALA A 480 63.66 -69.51 -13.22
N SER A 481 63.61 -68.27 -12.72
CA SER A 481 64.75 -67.68 -11.99
C SER A 481 64.43 -66.31 -11.39
N PRO A 482 65.11 -65.94 -10.29
CA PRO A 482 64.52 -65.20 -9.18
C PRO A 482 65.15 -63.81 -8.98
N THR A 483 64.33 -62.82 -8.64
CA THR A 483 64.74 -61.56 -8.00
C THR A 483 63.56 -61.11 -7.13
N SER A 484 63.49 -61.53 -5.86
CA SER A 484 64.14 -60.92 -4.68
C SER A 484 63.89 -59.41 -4.55
N HIS A 485 63.03 -59.08 -3.57
CA HIS A 485 63.04 -57.92 -2.66
C HIS A 485 63.39 -56.53 -3.25
N ASP A 486 62.58 -55.48 -3.10
CA ASP A 486 61.85 -55.11 -1.88
C ASP A 486 60.66 -54.16 -2.18
N PRO A 487 59.59 -54.19 -1.36
CA PRO A 487 58.39 -53.36 -1.51
C PRO A 487 58.39 -52.19 -0.53
N SER A 488 58.17 -50.97 -1.05
CA SER A 488 57.61 -49.84 -0.31
C SER A 488 57.11 -48.88 -1.39
N ILE A 489 55.81 -48.76 -1.64
CA ILE A 489 54.95 -47.80 -0.94
C ILE A 489 53.52 -48.36 -0.87
N PHE A 490 53.03 -48.48 0.37
CA PHE A 490 51.63 -48.58 0.75
C PHE A 490 51.26 -47.30 1.52
N ALA A 491 49.96 -47.03 1.63
CA ALA A 491 49.27 -45.91 2.30
C ALA A 491 49.23 -44.59 1.49
N GLU A 492 48.09 -43.96 1.23
CA GLU A 492 46.76 -44.07 1.83
C GLU A 492 45.71 -43.57 0.81
N MET A 493 44.69 -44.40 0.58
CA MET A 493 43.35 -43.90 0.31
C MET A 493 42.79 -43.36 1.62
N ASP A 494 41.96 -42.33 1.58
CA ASP A 494 40.65 -42.53 2.20
C ASP A 494 39.55 -41.71 1.55
N THR A 495 38.56 -42.48 1.11
CA THR A 495 37.18 -42.14 0.86
C THR A 495 36.51 -41.52 2.08
N ASN A 496 35.50 -40.67 1.87
CA ASN A 496 34.30 -40.83 2.68
C ASN A 496 33.02 -40.60 1.88
N VAL A 497 32.22 -41.65 1.90
CA VAL A 497 30.82 -41.78 1.50
C VAL A 497 29.97 -41.65 2.76
N VAL A 498 28.65 -41.54 2.57
CA VAL A 498 27.52 -41.85 3.47
C VAL A 498 26.66 -40.59 3.73
N GLY A 499 25.34 -40.58 3.51
CA GLY A 499 24.44 -41.72 3.38
C GLY A 499 23.05 -41.40 2.85
N VAL A 500 22.37 -42.51 2.59
CA VAL A 500 21.00 -42.68 2.11
C VAL A 500 20.03 -42.74 3.31
N VAL A 501 18.75 -42.45 3.04
CA VAL A 501 17.50 -43.07 3.56
C VAL A 501 16.49 -42.03 4.09
N GLY A 502 15.29 -42.03 3.50
CA GLY A 502 14.08 -41.42 4.07
C GLY A 502 12.94 -41.30 3.05
N TYR A 503 11.81 -41.95 3.33
CA TYR A 503 10.68 -42.27 2.44
C TYR A 503 9.40 -41.52 2.90
N VAL A 504 8.42 -41.33 1.99
CA VAL A 504 6.98 -40.99 2.23
C VAL A 504 6.73 -39.51 2.66
N GLU A 505 5.86 -38.67 2.06
CA GLU A 505 4.40 -38.80 1.91
C GLU A 505 3.81 -37.74 0.94
N THR A 506 2.61 -38.01 0.41
CA THR A 506 1.86 -37.34 -0.68
C THR A 506 1.37 -35.90 -0.40
N PRO A 507 0.72 -35.18 -1.37
CA PRO A 507 -0.73 -35.38 -1.52
C PRO A 507 -1.24 -35.44 -2.97
N LYS A 508 -2.24 -36.32 -3.14
CA LYS A 508 -3.28 -36.28 -4.17
C LYS A 508 -4.15 -35.04 -3.98
N GLY A 509 -4.70 -34.50 -5.08
CA GLY A 509 -5.82 -33.56 -4.98
C GLY A 509 -6.29 -32.98 -6.31
N LEU A 510 -6.99 -33.78 -7.12
CA LEU A 510 -7.99 -33.24 -8.06
C LEU A 510 -9.07 -32.49 -7.27
N ARG A 511 -9.37 -31.25 -7.66
CA ARG A 511 -10.74 -30.71 -7.73
C ARG A 511 -10.81 -29.69 -8.87
N THR A 512 -11.70 -29.96 -9.81
CA THR A 512 -12.33 -29.00 -10.73
C THR A 512 -13.42 -28.20 -9.96
N PRO A 513 -14.30 -27.42 -10.60
CA PRO A 513 -14.19 -25.99 -10.94
C PRO A 513 -15.24 -25.12 -10.19
N THR A 514 -15.49 -23.91 -10.70
CA THR A 514 -16.74 -23.08 -10.65
C THR A 514 -16.91 -21.98 -9.56
N PRO A 515 -17.71 -20.93 -9.86
CA PRO A 515 -17.42 -19.51 -9.58
C PRO A 515 -18.30 -18.90 -8.48
N VAL A 516 -17.94 -17.69 -8.03
CA VAL A 516 -18.85 -16.55 -7.79
C VAL A 516 -18.13 -15.28 -8.24
#